data_AF-A0A954L7J5-F1
#
_entry.id   AF-A0A954L7J5-F1
#
_cell.length_a   1.000
_cell.length_b   1.000
_cell.length_c   1.000
_cell.angle_alpha   90.00
_cell.angle_beta   90.00
_cell.angle_gamma   90.00
#
_symmetry.space_group_name_H-M   'P 1'
#
loop_
_entity.id
_entity.type
_entity.pdbx_description
1 polymer ?
#
loop_
_entity_poly.entity_id
_entity_poly.type
_entity_poly.pdbx_seq_one_letter_code
_entity_poly.pdbx_strand_id
1 'polypeptide(L)'
;MKVQTKQYLVGFLGLAFLASLIFVQAMEVARKQAESDRSMAHIAIPANSKSCVECHMKSSPGIIDHWKGSTHALKGVGCVECHQAAHEDVDAFDHYGATIATIVTPKDCGRCHKTETAEFLASHHAKAGNILASLDNFLAETVEGSRVPFNPHSKTPGMDVDMVNGMASVNVGCKQCHGSKVALEGTDGSLITVDQLKPDKDGIPTSLEALALVKKDSNG
;
A
#
# COMPACT_ATOMS: atom_id res chain seq x y z
N MET A 1 -0.59 -57.09 33.02
CA MET A 1 0.57 -56.68 32.19
C MET A 1 1.81 -56.60 33.09
N LYS A 2 2.94 -57.22 32.72
CA LYS A 2 4.16 -57.23 33.55
C LYS A 2 4.80 -55.83 33.59
N VAL A 3 5.48 -55.48 34.69
CA VAL A 3 6.16 -54.18 34.87
C VAL A 3 7.17 -53.91 33.76
N GLN A 4 7.92 -54.94 33.34
CA GLN A 4 8.85 -54.86 32.22
C GLN A 4 8.16 -54.43 30.91
N THR A 5 6.95 -54.94 30.62
CA THR A 5 6.19 -54.56 29.43
C THR A 5 5.82 -53.08 29.43
N LYS A 6 5.47 -52.50 30.59
CA LYS A 6 5.19 -51.06 30.72
C LYS A 6 6.45 -50.22 30.48
N GLN A 7 7.58 -50.65 31.02
CA GLN A 7 8.87 -49.96 30.84
C GLN A 7 9.29 -49.92 29.37
N TYR A 8 9.14 -51.03 28.63
CA TYR A 8 9.41 -51.06 27.18
C TYR A 8 8.47 -50.15 26.39
N LEU A 9 7.18 -50.12 26.74
CA LEU A 9 6.19 -49.27 26.08
C LEU A 9 6.51 -47.78 26.26
N VAL A 10 6.85 -47.37 27.49
CA VAL A 10 7.24 -45.97 27.78
C VAL A 10 8.55 -45.61 27.07
N GLY A 11 9.54 -46.49 27.07
CA GLY A 11 10.80 -46.27 26.36
C GLY A 11 10.60 -46.11 24.85
N PHE A 12 9.77 -46.97 24.24
CA PHE A 12 9.43 -46.89 22.83
C PHE A 12 8.70 -45.59 22.48
N LEU A 13 7.67 -45.23 23.25
CA LEU A 13 6.92 -43.98 23.02
C LEU A 13 7.81 -42.74 23.20
N GLY A 14 8.72 -42.75 24.18
CA GLY A 14 9.69 -41.67 24.38
C GLY A 14 10.67 -41.53 23.21
N LEU A 15 11.19 -42.64 22.70
CA LEU A 15 12.06 -42.64 21.52
C LEU A 15 11.32 -42.20 20.25
N ALA A 16 10.08 -42.66 20.05
CA ALA A 16 9.26 -42.24 18.92
C ALA A 16 8.95 -40.74 18.96
N PHE A 17 8.67 -40.18 20.15
CA PHE A 17 8.48 -38.75 20.32
C PHE A 17 9.77 -37.95 20.08
N LEU A 18 10.92 -38.41 20.57
CA LEU A 18 12.19 -37.75 20.29
C LEU A 18 12.53 -37.78 18.78
N ALA A 19 12.28 -38.90 18.10
CA ALA A 19 12.48 -39.02 16.67
C ALA A 19 11.58 -38.08 15.87
N SER A 20 10.32 -37.89 16.28
CA SER A 20 9.42 -36.94 15.62
C SER A 20 9.88 -35.49 15.81
N LEU A 21 10.37 -35.12 17.00
CA LEU A 21 10.91 -33.79 17.26
C LEU A 21 12.17 -33.52 16.43
N ILE A 22 13.09 -34.48 16.32
CA ILE A 22 14.29 -34.36 15.47
C ILE A 22 13.88 -34.22 13.99
N PHE A 23 12.89 -34.98 13.54
CA PHE A 23 12.37 -34.89 12.18
C PHE A 23 11.76 -33.51 11.89
N VAL A 24 10.92 -32.99 12.79
CA VAL A 24 10.36 -31.63 12.66
C VAL A 24 11.46 -30.58 12.65
N GLN A 25 12.46 -30.69 13.54
CA GLN A 25 13.60 -29.79 13.57
C GLN A 25 14.40 -29.82 12.26
N ALA A 26 14.61 -31.00 11.67
CA ALA A 26 15.30 -31.16 10.39
C ALA A 26 14.49 -30.54 9.23
N MET A 27 13.18 -30.73 9.21
CA MET A 27 12.30 -30.11 8.21
C MET A 27 12.29 -28.58 8.33
N GLU A 28 12.27 -28.05 9.55
CA GLU A 28 12.30 -26.61 9.79
C GLU A 28 13.65 -25.99 9.38
N VAL A 29 14.76 -26.69 9.63
CA VAL A 29 16.09 -26.28 9.16
C VAL A 29 16.15 -26.28 7.63
N ALA A 30 15.64 -27.33 6.97
CA ALA A 30 15.60 -27.39 5.52
C ALA A 30 14.71 -26.29 4.91
N ARG A 31 13.55 -26.01 5.52
CA ARG A 31 12.67 -24.90 5.13
C ARG A 31 13.39 -23.55 5.24
N LYS A 32 14.06 -23.29 6.37
CA LYS A 32 14.84 -22.07 6.57
C LYS A 32 16.02 -21.94 5.62
N GLN A 33 16.71 -23.04 5.29
CA GLN A 33 17.77 -23.05 4.28
C GLN A 33 17.21 -22.71 2.90
N ALA A 34 16.09 -23.30 2.49
CA ALA A 34 15.45 -22.97 1.20
C ALA A 34 14.95 -21.51 1.13
N GLU A 35 14.49 -20.95 2.26
CA GLU A 35 14.15 -19.53 2.37
C GLU A 35 15.39 -18.62 2.34
N SER A 36 16.49 -19.06 2.97
CA SER A 36 17.76 -18.33 3.02
C SER A 36 18.51 -18.36 1.68
N ASP A 37 18.49 -19.48 0.95
CA ASP A 37 19.10 -19.59 -0.37
C ASP A 37 18.37 -18.69 -1.39
N ARG A 38 17.05 -18.47 -1.20
CA ARG A 38 16.33 -17.40 -1.90
C ARG A 38 16.74 -16.00 -1.44
N SER A 39 17.15 -15.83 -0.19
CA SER A 39 17.57 -14.53 0.36
C SER A 39 19.00 -14.12 0.00
N MET A 40 19.80 -15.00 -0.62
CA MET A 40 21.18 -14.71 -1.03
C MET A 40 21.31 -14.13 -2.44
N ALA A 41 20.21 -13.77 -3.10
CA ALA A 41 20.32 -13.04 -4.35
C ALA A 41 20.99 -11.68 -4.09
N HIS A 42 22.14 -11.46 -4.71
CA HIS A 42 22.89 -10.21 -4.56
C HIS A 42 22.06 -9.05 -5.13
N ILE A 43 21.57 -8.18 -4.24
CA ILE A 43 20.83 -6.98 -4.62
C ILE A 43 21.85 -5.90 -4.97
N ALA A 44 21.97 -5.61 -6.26
CA ALA A 44 22.73 -4.45 -6.73
C ALA A 44 21.88 -3.20 -6.54
N ILE A 45 22.25 -2.35 -5.57
CA ILE A 45 21.60 -1.06 -5.35
C ILE A 45 22.10 -0.07 -6.42
N PRO A 46 21.22 0.51 -7.25
CA PRO A 46 21.61 1.56 -8.20
C PRO A 46 22.25 2.76 -7.50
N ALA A 47 23.22 3.40 -8.14
CA ALA A 47 24.00 4.47 -7.52
C ALA A 47 23.14 5.67 -7.08
N ASN A 48 22.16 6.06 -7.90
CA ASN A 48 21.18 7.11 -7.60
C ASN A 48 20.23 6.76 -6.44
N SER A 49 20.05 5.47 -6.13
CA SER A 49 19.18 4.99 -5.05
C SER A 49 19.95 4.65 -3.76
N LYS A 50 21.29 4.74 -3.76
CA LYS A 50 22.13 4.33 -2.63
C LYS A 50 21.87 5.16 -1.37
N SER A 51 21.84 6.49 -1.49
CA SER A 51 21.57 7.39 -0.36
C SER A 51 20.15 7.18 0.19
N CYS A 52 19.18 6.93 -0.69
CA CYS A 52 17.81 6.62 -0.33
C CYS A 52 17.77 5.36 0.56
N VAL A 53 18.37 4.26 0.09
CA VAL A 53 18.39 2.99 0.85
C VAL A 53 19.14 3.14 2.18
N GLU A 54 20.29 3.82 2.22
CA GLU A 54 21.08 4.00 3.44
C GLU A 54 20.34 4.80 4.52
N CYS A 55 19.62 5.85 4.13
CA CYS A 55 18.84 6.67 5.05
C CYS A 55 17.54 5.94 5.48
N HIS A 56 16.78 5.42 4.51
CA HIS A 56 15.49 4.78 4.79
C HIS A 56 15.63 3.44 5.52
N MET A 57 16.78 2.77 5.44
CA MET A 57 17.04 1.60 6.28
C MET A 57 17.06 1.94 7.77
N LYS A 58 17.30 3.20 8.13
CA LYS A 58 17.27 3.69 9.52
C LYS A 58 15.92 4.27 9.89
N SER A 59 15.31 5.07 9.01
CA SER A 59 14.06 5.79 9.31
C SER A 59 12.79 4.96 9.05
N SER A 60 12.83 4.06 8.08
CA SER A 60 11.67 3.28 7.60
C SER A 60 12.10 1.88 7.13
N PRO A 61 12.71 1.06 8.02
CA PRO A 61 13.31 -0.22 7.66
C PRO A 61 12.33 -1.18 6.96
N GLY A 62 11.05 -1.15 7.33
CA GLY A 62 10.03 -2.02 6.71
C GLY A 62 9.86 -1.79 5.20
N ILE A 63 10.00 -0.55 4.71
CA ILE A 63 9.92 -0.26 3.27
C ILE A 63 11.14 -0.87 2.55
N ILE A 64 12.32 -0.75 3.16
CA ILE A 64 13.55 -1.30 2.60
C ILE A 64 13.53 -2.83 2.60
N ASP A 65 13.02 -3.46 3.66
CA ASP A 65 12.91 -4.91 3.73
C ASP A 65 11.91 -5.45 2.70
N HIS A 66 10.78 -4.76 2.50
CA HIS A 66 9.83 -5.11 1.44
C HIS A 66 10.45 -4.95 0.05
N TRP A 67 11.13 -3.84 -0.22
CA TRP A 67 11.82 -3.63 -1.49
C TRP A 67 12.89 -4.70 -1.73
N LYS A 68 13.74 -5.01 -0.73
CA LYS A 68 14.79 -6.04 -0.84
C LYS A 68 14.21 -7.42 -1.19
N GLY A 69 13.03 -7.75 -0.68
CA GLY A 69 12.32 -8.99 -1.00
C GLY A 69 11.65 -9.02 -2.39
N SER A 70 11.67 -7.91 -3.14
CA SER A 70 10.97 -7.78 -4.41
C SER A 70 11.83 -8.16 -5.62
N THR A 71 11.19 -8.51 -6.74
CA THR A 71 11.89 -8.73 -8.02
C THR A 71 12.54 -7.45 -8.55
N HIS A 72 11.97 -6.28 -8.24
CA HIS A 72 12.56 -4.98 -8.61
C HIS A 72 13.97 -4.82 -8.02
N ALA A 73 14.17 -5.11 -6.74
CA ALA A 73 15.49 -5.09 -6.13
C ALA A 73 16.47 -6.06 -6.80
N LEU A 74 16.01 -7.29 -7.10
CA LEU A 74 16.83 -8.30 -7.79
C LEU A 74 17.24 -7.88 -9.20
N LYS A 75 16.46 -7.02 -9.84
CA LYS A 75 16.72 -6.49 -11.19
C LYS A 75 17.38 -5.11 -11.18
N GLY A 76 17.74 -4.59 -10.01
CA GLY A 76 18.39 -3.28 -9.90
C GLY A 76 17.44 -2.10 -10.18
N VAL A 77 16.14 -2.26 -9.93
CA VAL A 77 15.19 -1.14 -9.88
C VAL A 77 15.10 -0.68 -8.43
N GLY A 78 15.69 0.49 -8.14
CA GLY A 78 15.76 1.10 -6.82
C GLY A 78 14.60 2.06 -6.54
N CYS A 79 14.84 2.98 -5.62
CA CYS A 79 13.84 3.95 -5.17
C CYS A 79 13.58 5.01 -6.24
N VAL A 80 14.66 5.58 -6.79
CA VAL A 80 14.60 6.74 -7.70
C VAL A 80 14.01 6.33 -9.06
N GLU A 81 14.20 5.10 -9.50
CA GLU A 81 13.62 4.60 -10.76
C GLU A 81 12.09 4.71 -10.80
N CYS A 82 11.43 4.64 -9.64
CA CYS A 82 9.99 4.81 -9.49
C CYS A 82 9.63 6.24 -9.03
N HIS A 83 10.31 6.73 -8.00
CA HIS A 83 9.92 7.97 -7.32
C HIS A 83 10.45 9.26 -7.97
N GLN A 84 11.40 9.19 -8.91
CA GLN A 84 11.84 10.39 -9.62
C GLN A 84 10.66 11.09 -10.28
N ALA A 85 10.61 12.41 -10.10
CA ALA A 85 9.57 13.27 -10.65
C ALA A 85 10.21 14.48 -11.34
N ALA A 86 9.49 15.04 -12.30
CA ALA A 86 9.82 16.34 -12.86
C ALA A 86 9.36 17.44 -11.90
N HIS A 87 10.02 18.61 -11.89
CA HIS A 87 9.58 19.72 -11.03
C HIS A 87 8.19 20.23 -11.41
N GLU A 88 7.76 19.99 -12.64
CA GLU A 88 6.45 20.32 -13.17
C GLU A 88 5.34 19.37 -12.68
N ASP A 89 5.71 18.20 -12.13
CA ASP A 89 4.74 17.30 -11.51
C ASP A 89 4.16 17.95 -10.25
N VAL A 90 2.84 17.88 -10.11
CA VAL A 90 2.13 18.65 -9.09
C VAL A 90 2.53 18.28 -7.66
N ASP A 91 2.85 17.00 -7.44
CA ASP A 91 3.23 16.40 -6.17
C ASP A 91 4.74 16.18 -6.05
N ALA A 92 5.54 16.78 -6.96
CA ALA A 92 6.99 16.77 -6.86
C ALA A 92 7.49 17.74 -5.80
N PHE A 93 8.48 17.27 -5.03
CA PHE A 93 9.23 18.04 -4.05
C PHE A 93 10.67 17.53 -3.96
N ASP A 94 11.56 18.38 -3.44
CA ASP A 94 12.95 18.06 -3.21
C ASP A 94 13.16 17.31 -1.90
N HIS A 95 13.88 16.20 -1.98
CA HIS A 95 14.19 15.34 -0.85
C HIS A 95 15.67 14.98 -0.86
N TYR A 96 16.46 15.71 -0.07
CA TYR A 96 17.90 15.47 0.13
C TYR A 96 18.70 15.40 -1.19
N GLY A 97 18.43 16.32 -2.11
CA GLY A 97 19.17 16.45 -3.38
C GLY A 97 18.58 15.65 -4.55
N ALA A 98 17.41 15.03 -4.37
CA ALA A 98 16.63 14.42 -5.44
C ALA A 98 15.23 15.02 -5.49
N THR A 99 14.71 15.29 -6.68
CA THR A 99 13.30 15.67 -6.88
C THR A 99 12.46 14.42 -7.06
N ILE A 100 11.48 14.23 -6.18
CA ILE A 100 10.67 13.02 -6.11
C ILE A 100 9.19 13.32 -5.96
N ALA A 101 8.37 12.35 -6.33
CA ALA A 101 6.97 12.24 -5.94
C ALA A 101 6.78 11.02 -5.05
N THR A 102 5.97 11.15 -3.99
CA THR A 102 5.67 10.00 -3.11
C THR A 102 4.73 9.02 -3.82
N ILE A 103 3.83 9.51 -4.67
CA ILE A 103 2.79 8.72 -5.33
C ILE A 103 3.29 8.25 -6.68
N VAL A 104 3.61 6.96 -6.77
CA VAL A 104 3.96 6.31 -8.04
C VAL A 104 2.68 5.92 -8.77
N THR A 105 2.50 6.43 -9.99
CA THR A 105 1.28 6.24 -10.78
C THR A 105 1.45 5.13 -11.82
N PRO A 106 0.36 4.65 -12.47
CA PRO A 106 0.47 3.72 -13.59
C PRO A 106 1.33 4.24 -14.76
N LYS A 107 1.46 5.58 -14.91
CA LYS A 107 2.33 6.19 -15.94
C LYS A 107 3.81 5.98 -15.64
N ASP A 108 4.21 6.02 -14.36
CA ASP A 108 5.59 5.75 -13.93
C ASP A 108 5.95 4.29 -14.17
N CYS A 109 5.04 3.37 -13.84
CA CYS A 109 5.17 1.95 -14.16
C CYS A 109 5.32 1.72 -15.67
N GLY A 110 4.54 2.47 -16.46
CA GLY A 110 4.48 2.37 -17.92
C GLY A 110 5.78 2.78 -18.63
N ARG A 111 6.74 3.41 -17.94
CA ARG A 111 8.09 3.65 -18.48
C ARG A 111 8.78 2.33 -18.86
N CYS A 112 8.56 1.29 -18.05
CA CYS A 112 9.11 -0.06 -18.25
C CYS A 112 8.03 -1.10 -18.65
N HIS A 113 6.84 -1.02 -18.06
CA HIS A 113 5.74 -1.97 -18.22
C HIS A 113 4.64 -1.45 -19.15
N LYS A 114 5.02 -1.15 -20.40
CA LYS A 114 4.12 -0.49 -21.36
C LYS A 114 2.86 -1.30 -21.65
N THR A 115 3.01 -2.60 -21.82
CA THR A 115 1.90 -3.51 -22.15
C THR A 115 0.92 -3.59 -20.99
N GLU A 116 1.42 -3.88 -19.78
CA GLU A 116 0.59 -4.06 -18.59
C GLU A 116 -0.12 -2.76 -18.21
N THR A 117 0.56 -1.61 -18.32
CA THR A 117 -0.06 -0.30 -18.10
C THR A 117 -1.16 -0.04 -19.14
N ALA A 118 -0.94 -0.34 -20.42
CA ALA A 118 -1.96 -0.14 -21.45
C ALA A 118 -3.19 -1.02 -21.22
N GLU A 119 -2.98 -2.29 -20.86
CA GLU A 119 -4.06 -3.23 -20.51
C GLU A 119 -4.84 -2.75 -19.27
N PHE A 120 -4.14 -2.33 -18.22
CA PHE A 120 -4.75 -1.85 -16.99
C PHE A 120 -5.59 -0.58 -17.25
N LEU A 121 -5.04 0.40 -17.95
CA LEU A 121 -5.74 1.65 -18.28
C LEU A 121 -6.97 1.44 -19.18
N ALA A 122 -6.96 0.39 -20.02
CA ALA A 122 -8.11 0.00 -20.81
C ALA A 122 -9.22 -0.69 -19.98
N SER A 123 -8.89 -1.22 -18.80
CA SER A 123 -9.81 -1.98 -17.96
C SER A 123 -10.81 -1.11 -17.18
N HIS A 124 -11.87 -1.75 -16.69
CA HIS A 124 -12.80 -1.11 -15.74
C HIS A 124 -12.17 -0.84 -14.38
N HIS A 125 -11.14 -1.59 -13.97
CA HIS A 125 -10.45 -1.38 -12.69
C HIS A 125 -9.77 0.00 -12.64
N ALA A 126 -9.15 0.44 -13.74
CA ALA A 126 -8.57 1.79 -13.82
C ALA A 126 -9.62 2.92 -13.74
N LYS A 127 -10.90 2.59 -13.95
CA LYS A 127 -12.03 3.53 -13.91
C LYS A 127 -12.87 3.36 -12.64
N ALA A 128 -12.52 2.44 -11.75
CA ALA A 128 -13.33 2.09 -10.58
C ALA A 128 -13.57 3.29 -9.66
N GLY A 129 -12.56 4.16 -9.51
CA GLY A 129 -12.65 5.38 -8.70
C GLY A 129 -13.53 6.48 -9.28
N ASN A 130 -13.91 6.41 -10.57
CA ASN A 130 -14.72 7.47 -11.21
C ASN A 130 -16.12 7.57 -10.62
N ILE A 131 -16.63 6.50 -9.99
CA ILE A 131 -17.90 6.55 -9.28
C ILE A 131 -17.82 7.49 -8.06
N LEU A 132 -16.66 7.62 -7.42
CA LEU A 132 -16.52 8.39 -6.17
C LEU A 132 -16.88 9.87 -6.39
N ALA A 133 -17.74 10.42 -5.52
CA ALA A 133 -18.24 11.79 -5.62
C ALA A 133 -18.86 12.13 -6.99
N SER A 134 -19.45 11.15 -7.68
CA SER A 134 -20.24 11.33 -8.90
C SER A 134 -21.74 11.13 -8.65
N LEU A 135 -22.57 11.55 -9.61
CA LEU A 135 -24.02 11.28 -9.56
C LEU A 135 -24.32 9.78 -9.57
N ASP A 136 -23.45 8.97 -10.16
CA ASP A 136 -23.60 7.51 -10.21
C ASP A 136 -23.45 6.84 -8.83
N ASN A 137 -22.90 7.56 -7.84
CA ASN A 137 -22.74 7.09 -6.46
C ASN A 137 -23.89 7.51 -5.52
N PHE A 138 -25.01 7.98 -6.07
CA PHE A 138 -26.16 8.42 -5.26
C PHE A 138 -26.67 7.32 -4.32
N LEU A 139 -26.72 6.08 -4.81
CA LEU A 139 -27.12 4.92 -3.99
C LEU A 139 -26.20 4.79 -2.76
N ALA A 140 -24.88 4.80 -2.94
CA ALA A 140 -23.97 4.65 -1.81
C ALA A 140 -24.01 5.89 -0.90
N GLU A 141 -23.79 7.10 -1.43
CA GLU A 141 -23.55 8.27 -0.58
C GLU A 141 -24.80 8.95 -0.03
N THR A 142 -25.99 8.64 -0.56
CA THR A 142 -27.24 9.29 -0.15
C THR A 142 -28.32 8.31 0.30
N VAL A 143 -28.44 7.14 -0.32
CA VAL A 143 -29.48 6.15 0.05
C VAL A 143 -28.96 5.20 1.15
N GLU A 144 -27.80 4.58 0.95
CA GLU A 144 -27.21 3.64 1.91
C GLU A 144 -26.34 4.33 2.97
N GLY A 145 -25.76 5.49 2.63
CA GLY A 145 -24.98 6.35 3.50
C GLY A 145 -25.70 7.64 3.85
N SER A 146 -25.44 8.15 5.04
CA SER A 146 -25.85 9.48 5.47
C SER A 146 -24.63 10.39 5.59
N ARG A 147 -24.64 11.52 4.86
CA ARG A 147 -23.56 12.53 4.94
C ARG A 147 -23.52 13.28 6.27
N VAL A 148 -24.49 13.03 7.15
CA VAL A 148 -24.51 13.56 8.52
C VAL A 148 -24.51 12.41 9.53
N PRO A 149 -23.90 12.61 10.71
CA PRO A 149 -24.09 11.70 11.82
C PRO A 149 -25.58 11.58 12.17
N PHE A 150 -26.03 10.40 12.58
CA PHE A 150 -27.41 10.18 13.01
C PHE A 150 -27.46 9.22 14.21
N ASN A 151 -28.57 9.25 14.96
CA ASN A 151 -28.84 8.24 16.00
C ASN A 151 -29.57 7.05 15.35
N PRO A 152 -28.99 5.84 15.33
CA PRO A 152 -29.58 4.71 14.62
C PRO A 152 -30.72 4.02 15.38
N HIS A 153 -31.03 4.41 16.62
CA HIS A 153 -32.07 3.76 17.42
C HIS A 153 -32.80 4.72 18.37
N SER A 154 -34.04 4.37 18.72
CA SER A 154 -34.73 5.00 19.85
C SER A 154 -34.02 4.66 21.18
N LYS A 155 -34.21 5.49 22.22
CA LYS A 155 -33.63 5.29 23.56
C LYS A 155 -33.81 3.83 24.03
N THR A 156 -32.72 3.08 24.04
CA THR A 156 -32.69 1.69 24.48
C THR A 156 -31.87 1.61 25.76
N PRO A 157 -32.48 1.28 26.93
CA PRO A 157 -31.76 1.23 28.19
C PRO A 157 -30.56 0.27 28.12
N GLY A 158 -29.36 0.77 28.46
CA GLY A 158 -28.13 -0.03 28.47
C GLY A 158 -27.33 -0.04 27.16
N MET A 159 -27.76 0.68 26.12
CA MET A 159 -26.96 0.92 24.91
C MET A 159 -26.78 2.43 24.66
N ASP A 160 -25.71 3.00 25.22
CA ASP A 160 -25.35 4.41 25.09
C ASP A 160 -24.61 4.68 23.76
N VAL A 161 -25.25 4.42 22.62
CA VAL A 161 -24.74 4.89 21.32
C VAL A 161 -25.64 6.02 20.82
N ASP A 162 -25.20 7.25 21.04
CA ASP A 162 -26.00 8.43 20.73
C ASP A 162 -25.92 8.84 19.25
N MET A 163 -24.74 8.75 18.64
CA MET A 163 -24.52 9.15 17.26
C MET A 163 -23.55 8.20 16.57
N VAL A 164 -23.86 7.80 15.34
CA VAL A 164 -22.96 7.04 14.48
C VAL A 164 -22.54 7.86 13.27
N ASN A 165 -21.38 7.52 12.71
CA ASN A 165 -20.96 8.07 11.43
C ASN A 165 -21.92 7.57 10.34
N GLY A 166 -22.68 8.48 9.73
CA GLY A 166 -23.66 8.10 8.73
C GLY A 166 -23.05 7.50 7.46
N MET A 167 -21.76 7.73 7.20
CA MET A 167 -21.04 7.17 6.06
C MET A 167 -20.39 5.82 6.38
N ALA A 168 -20.63 5.23 7.56
CA ALA A 168 -20.00 3.98 7.99
C ALA A 168 -20.20 2.86 6.96
N SER A 169 -21.44 2.61 6.52
CA SER A 169 -21.78 1.57 5.53
C SER A 169 -21.03 1.75 4.21
N VAL A 170 -20.94 2.98 3.72
CA VAL A 170 -20.23 3.31 2.47
C VAL A 170 -18.73 3.12 2.62
N ASN A 171 -18.18 3.50 3.78
CA ASN A 171 -16.76 3.39 4.06
C ASN A 171 -16.31 1.93 4.19
N VAL A 172 -17.12 1.05 4.79
CA VAL A 172 -16.81 -0.38 4.96
C VAL A 172 -17.31 -1.27 3.81
N GLY A 173 -18.19 -0.76 2.96
CA GLY A 173 -18.71 -1.45 1.77
C GLY A 173 -18.11 -0.89 0.50
N CYS A 174 -18.77 0.11 -0.10
CA CYS A 174 -18.44 0.62 -1.44
C CYS A 174 -16.99 1.12 -1.57
N LYS A 175 -16.50 1.89 -0.60
CA LYS A 175 -15.15 2.48 -0.66
C LYS A 175 -14.02 1.48 -0.42
N GLN A 176 -14.30 0.29 0.11
CA GLN A 176 -13.28 -0.76 0.20
C GLN A 176 -12.86 -1.25 -1.19
N CYS A 177 -13.79 -1.24 -2.15
CA CYS A 177 -13.52 -1.65 -3.53
C CYS A 177 -13.21 -0.45 -4.46
N HIS A 178 -13.93 0.66 -4.30
CA HIS A 178 -13.79 1.83 -5.18
C HIS A 178 -12.72 2.83 -4.72
N GLY A 179 -12.23 2.72 -3.48
CA GLY A 179 -11.14 3.51 -2.94
C GLY A 179 -11.52 4.93 -2.53
N SER A 180 -10.55 5.84 -2.63
CA SER A 180 -10.67 7.28 -2.36
C SER A 180 -9.99 8.09 -3.46
N LYS A 181 -10.37 9.36 -3.59
CA LYS A 181 -9.62 10.32 -4.43
C LYS A 181 -8.40 10.79 -3.67
N VAL A 182 -7.24 10.72 -4.33
CA VAL A 182 -6.01 11.37 -3.86
C VAL A 182 -6.18 12.88 -4.02
N ALA A 183 -5.78 13.63 -3.00
CA ALA A 183 -5.84 15.09 -3.00
C ALA A 183 -4.58 15.67 -2.40
N LEU A 184 -4.21 16.86 -2.88
CA LEU A 184 -3.22 17.73 -2.27
C LEU A 184 -3.93 18.75 -1.39
N GLU A 185 -3.30 19.13 -0.28
CA GLU A 185 -3.82 20.19 0.58
C GLU A 185 -3.68 21.54 -0.13
N GLY A 186 -4.75 22.35 -0.11
CA GLY A 186 -4.72 23.72 -0.56
C GLY A 186 -4.20 24.68 0.52
N THR A 187 -3.70 25.85 0.14
CA THR A 187 -3.27 26.91 1.09
C THR A 187 -4.41 27.41 1.97
N ASP A 188 -5.65 27.22 1.54
CA ASP A 188 -6.89 27.54 2.26
C ASP A 188 -7.48 26.34 3.03
N GLY A 189 -6.79 25.20 3.05
CA GLY A 189 -7.26 23.95 3.66
C GLY A 189 -8.20 23.13 2.78
N SER A 190 -8.45 23.55 1.54
CA SER A 190 -9.21 22.75 0.57
C SER A 190 -8.45 21.47 0.17
N LEU A 191 -9.16 20.52 -0.43
CA LEU A 191 -8.56 19.29 -0.98
C LEU A 191 -8.62 19.37 -2.51
N ILE A 192 -7.45 19.48 -3.14
CA ILE A 192 -7.28 19.65 -4.58
C ILE A 192 -7.00 18.29 -5.20
N THR A 193 -7.94 17.78 -5.97
CA THR A 193 -7.84 16.47 -6.64
C THR A 193 -7.56 16.61 -8.13
N VAL A 194 -7.39 15.48 -8.81
CA VAL A 194 -7.24 15.41 -10.28
C VAL A 194 -8.37 16.12 -11.04
N ASP A 195 -9.58 16.15 -10.48
CA ASP A 195 -10.74 16.81 -11.11
C ASP A 195 -10.55 18.34 -11.21
N GLN A 196 -9.90 18.93 -10.20
CA GLN A 196 -9.57 20.36 -10.19
C GLN A 196 -8.31 20.65 -11.00
N LEU A 197 -7.31 19.75 -10.93
CA LEU A 197 -6.03 19.90 -11.62
C LEU A 197 -6.15 19.77 -13.15
N LYS A 198 -7.11 18.97 -13.63
CA LYS A 198 -7.41 18.74 -15.06
C LYS A 198 -6.13 18.44 -15.86
N PRO A 199 -5.41 17.36 -15.55
CA PRO A 199 -4.18 17.07 -16.26
C PRO A 199 -4.42 16.76 -17.75
N ASP A 200 -3.45 17.10 -18.58
CA ASP A 200 -3.44 16.72 -19.99
C ASP A 200 -3.15 15.21 -20.17
N LYS A 201 -3.02 14.78 -21.43
CA LYS A 201 -2.72 13.38 -21.77
C LYS A 201 -1.42 12.88 -21.15
N ASP A 202 -0.43 13.76 -20.95
CA ASP A 202 0.88 13.44 -20.42
C ASP A 202 0.88 13.46 -18.88
N GLY A 203 -0.13 14.08 -18.27
CA GLY A 203 -0.38 14.05 -16.82
C GLY A 203 -0.10 15.40 -16.17
N ILE A 204 0.27 16.40 -16.96
CA ILE A 204 0.63 17.73 -16.49
C ILE A 204 -0.66 18.51 -16.21
N PRO A 205 -0.86 19.04 -14.99
CA PRO A 205 -2.04 19.83 -14.66
C PRO A 205 -2.18 21.05 -15.56
N THR A 206 -3.37 21.28 -16.13
CA THR A 206 -3.62 22.47 -16.98
C THR A 206 -4.36 23.58 -16.23
N SER A 207 -4.85 23.30 -15.01
CA SER A 207 -5.59 24.28 -14.20
C SER A 207 -4.65 25.14 -13.37
N LEU A 208 -4.28 26.31 -13.90
CA LEU A 208 -3.39 27.26 -13.21
C LEU A 208 -3.96 27.75 -11.88
N GLU A 209 -5.28 27.93 -11.80
CA GLU A 209 -5.96 28.34 -10.57
C GLU A 209 -5.85 27.27 -9.48
N ALA A 210 -6.08 26.00 -9.83
CA ALA A 210 -5.93 24.90 -8.88
C ALA A 210 -4.46 24.71 -8.47
N LEU A 211 -3.53 24.83 -9.42
CA LEU A 211 -2.09 24.76 -9.14
C LEU A 211 -1.63 25.83 -8.16
N ALA A 212 -2.12 27.08 -8.32
CA ALA A 212 -1.74 28.19 -7.45
C ALA A 212 -2.22 28.02 -6.00
N LEU A 213 -3.22 27.18 -5.77
CA LEU A 213 -3.74 26.87 -4.44
C LEU A 213 -3.02 25.70 -3.78
N VAL A 214 -2.24 24.89 -4.50
CA VAL A 214 -1.53 23.74 -3.91
C VAL A 214 -0.55 24.23 -2.86
N LYS A 215 -0.71 23.74 -1.64
CA LYS A 215 0.18 24.04 -0.52
C LYS A 215 1.51 23.32 -0.73
N LYS A 216 2.57 24.11 -0.83
CA LYS A 216 3.96 23.66 -0.98
C LYS A 216 4.82 24.19 0.16
N ASP A 217 5.79 23.41 0.60
CA ASP A 217 6.77 23.85 1.59
C ASP A 217 8.03 24.42 0.90
N SER A 218 9.10 24.66 1.66
CA SER A 218 10.34 25.20 1.10
C SER A 218 11.03 24.28 0.09
N ASN A 219 10.66 23.01 0.06
CA ASN A 219 11.19 21.99 -0.85
C ASN A 219 10.24 21.71 -2.03
N GLY A 220 9.09 22.39 -2.11
CA GLY A 220 8.09 22.18 -3.16
C GLY A 220 6.82 21.51 -2.65
#